data_AF-A0A926AQW9-F1
#
_entry.id   AF-A0A926AQW9-F1
#
_cell.length_a   1.000
_cell.length_b   1.000
_cell.length_c   1.000
_cell.angle_alpha   90.00
_cell.angle_beta   90.00
_cell.angle_gamma   90.00
#
_symmetry.space_group_name_H-M   'P 1'
#
loop_
_entity.id
_entity.type
_entity.pdbx_description
1 polymer ?
#
loop_
_entity_poly.entity_id
_entity_poly.type
_entity_poly.pdbx_seq_one_letter_code
_entity_poly.pdbx_strand_id
1 'polypeptide(L)' 'MKPFLDENFLLQTDTARQLYHDFAKSMPIIDYHNHLPPLEIAEDKIFENLTQIWLYGD' A
#
# COMPACT_ATOMS: atom_id res chain seq x y z
N MET A 1 5.23 18.65 17.86
CA MET A 1 4.62 17.30 17.81
C MET A 1 4.66 16.87 16.36
N LYS A 2 5.01 15.62 16.06
CA LYS A 2 4.97 15.13 14.68
C LYS A 2 3.51 15.02 14.22
N PRO A 3 3.17 15.37 12.95
CA PRO A 3 1.86 15.09 12.40
C PRO A 3 1.54 13.59 12.49
N PHE A 4 0.27 13.26 12.71
CA PHE A 4 -0.20 11.88 12.60
C PHE A 4 -0.05 11.41 11.14
N LEU A 5 0.48 10.20 10.92
CA LEU A 5 0.77 9.64 9.58
C LEU A 5 1.64 10.56 8.69
N ASP A 6 2.75 11.07 9.22
CA ASP A 6 3.73 11.83 8.43
C ASP A 6 4.59 10.92 7.52
N GLU A 7 5.45 11.52 6.68
CA GLU A 7 6.39 10.80 5.80
C GLU A 7 7.37 9.88 6.55
N ASN A 8 7.49 10.03 7.87
CA ASN A 8 8.33 9.20 8.73
C ASN A 8 7.49 8.30 9.64
N PHE A 9 6.26 7.99 9.25
CA PHE A 9 5.39 7.07 9.98
C PHE A 9 6.11 5.74 10.20
N LEU A 10 6.18 5.30 11.46
CA LEU A 10 6.96 4.14 11.94
C LEU A 10 8.50 4.25 11.83
N LEU A 11 9.05 5.32 11.23
CA LEU A 11 10.50 5.53 11.06
C LEU A 11 11.10 6.34 12.23
N GLN A 12 11.49 5.62 13.28
CA GLN A 12 11.92 6.23 14.55
C GLN A 12 13.36 6.77 14.54
N THR A 13 14.27 6.23 13.72
CA THR A 13 15.69 6.61 13.66
C THR A 13 16.07 7.21 12.31
N ASP A 14 17.18 7.95 12.25
CA ASP A 14 17.70 8.48 10.98
C ASP A 14 18.11 7.37 10.02
N THR A 15 18.66 6.27 10.55
CA THR A 15 18.96 5.07 9.75
C THR A 15 17.70 4.46 9.13
N ALA A 16 16.59 4.37 9.87
CA ALA A 16 15.32 3.86 9.32
C ALA A 16 14.78 4.76 8.21
N ARG A 17 14.90 6.09 8.37
CA ARG A 17 14.50 7.07 7.34
C ARG A 17 15.32 6.90 6.08
N GLN A 18 16.65 6.81 6.22
CA GLN A 18 17.55 6.65 5.09
C GLN A 18 17.27 5.34 4.33
N LEU A 19 17.18 4.21 5.04
CA LEU A 19 16.92 2.91 4.41
C LEU A 19 15.57 2.87 3.67
N TYR A 20 14.53 3.49 4.23
CA TYR A 20 13.22 3.52 3.58
C TYR A 20 13.20 4.49 2.40
N HIS A 21 13.56 5.76 2.59
CA HIS A 21 13.38 6.80 1.58
C HIS A 21 14.37 6.68 0.42
N ASP A 22 15.62 6.28 0.69
CA ASP A 22 16.66 6.24 -0.35
C ASP A 22 16.68 4.91 -1.12
N PHE A 23 16.14 3.84 -0.53
CA PHE A 23 16.19 2.50 -1.11
C PHE A 23 14.80 1.86 -1.22
N ALA A 24 14.14 1.57 -0.09
CA ALA A 24 12.95 0.72 -0.09
C ALA A 24 11.74 1.31 -0.83
N LYS A 25 11.47 2.62 -0.68
CA LYS A 25 10.28 3.31 -1.20
C LYS A 25 10.13 3.22 -2.72
N SER A 26 11.24 3.13 -3.45
CA SER A 26 11.26 3.11 -4.92
C SER A 26 11.23 1.71 -5.53
N MET A 27 11.39 0.67 -4.71
CA MET A 27 11.43 -0.70 -5.20
C MET A 27 10.04 -1.14 -5.71
N PRO A 28 9.98 -1.97 -6.77
CA PRO A 28 8.72 -2.54 -7.23
C PRO A 28 8.14 -3.49 -6.18
N ILE A 29 6.82 -3.64 -6.20
CA ILE A 29 6.11 -4.64 -5.38
C ILE A 29 6.18 -5.99 -6.07
N ILE A 30 6.61 -7.02 -5.34
CA ILE A 30 6.56 -8.42 -5.76
C ILE A 30 5.55 -9.13 -4.86
N ASP A 31 4.31 -9.19 -5.31
CA ASP A 31 3.19 -9.78 -4.58
C ASP A 31 2.94 -11.23 -5.04
N TYR A 32 3.86 -12.13 -4.70
CA TYR A 32 3.89 -13.50 -5.23
C TYR A 32 2.78 -14.41 -4.68
N HIS A 33 2.09 -13.98 -3.62
CA HIS A 33 0.99 -14.71 -3.00
C HIS A 33 -0.09 -13.73 -2.52
N ASN A 34 -1.24 -13.76 -3.18
CA ASN A 34 -2.40 -12.96 -2.84
C ASN A 34 -3.70 -13.70 -3.14
N HIS A 35 -4.81 -13.03 -2.84
CA HIS A 35 -6.17 -13.52 -3.05
C HIS A 35 -6.99 -12.58 -3.94
N LEU A 36 -6.34 -11.75 -4.76
CA LEU A 36 -7.04 -10.84 -5.66
C LEU A 36 -7.87 -11.65 -6.69
N PRO A 37 -9.15 -11.31 -6.91
CA PRO A 37 -9.98 -12.05 -7.86
C PRO A 37 -9.45 -11.88 -9.31
N PRO A 38 -9.06 -12.97 -10.01
CA PRO A 38 -8.47 -12.85 -11.35
C PRO A 38 -9.42 -12.23 -12.38
N LEU A 39 -10.74 -12.44 -12.22
CA LEU A 39 -11.75 -11.89 -13.12
C LEU A 39 -11.83 -10.36 -13.01
N GLU A 40 -11.73 -9.80 -11.81
CA GLU A 40 -11.77 -8.35 -11.61
C GLU A 40 -10.57 -7.66 -12.26
N ILE A 41 -9.41 -8.33 -12.25
CA ILE A 41 -8.22 -7.88 -12.97
C ILE A 41 -8.42 -7.96 -14.48
N ALA A 42 -8.95 -9.09 -14.97
CA ALA A 42 -9.15 -9.33 -16.40
C ALA A 42 -10.17 -8.37 -17.03
N GLU A 43 -11.19 -7.96 -16.28
CA GLU A 43 -12.25 -7.05 -16.72
C GLU A 43 -11.93 -5.57 -16.47
N ASP A 44 -10.79 -5.25 -15.85
CA ASP A 44 -10.46 -3.90 -15.37
C ASP A 44 -11.63 -3.29 -14.57
N LYS A 45 -12.09 -4.03 -13.56
CA LYS A 45 -13.33 -3.73 -12.83
C LYS A 45 -13.30 -2.31 -12.26
N ILE A 46 -14.30 -1.52 -12.64
CA ILE A 46 -14.60 -0.23 -12.03
C ILE A 46 -15.59 -0.44 -10.87
N PHE A 47 -15.17 -0.09 -9.66
CA PHE A 47 -16.04 -0.13 -8.48
C PHE A 47 -17.01 1.06 -8.49
N GLU A 48 -18.28 0.84 -8.13
CA GLU A 48 -19.31 1.88 -8.21
C GLU A 48 -19.21 2.90 -7.06
N ASN A 49 -18.68 2.49 -5.90
CA ASN A 49 -18.56 3.32 -4.71
C ASN A 49 -17.52 2.76 -3.72
N LEU A 50 -17.20 3.55 -2.70
CA LEU A 50 -16.25 3.20 -1.64
C LEU A 50 -16.68 1.96 -0.85
N THR A 51 -17.97 1.79 -0.57
CA THR A 51 -18.48 0.64 0.19
C THR A 51 -18.10 -0.67 -0.49
N GLN A 52 -18.21 -0.76 -1.82
CA GLN A 52 -17.88 -1.97 -2.57
C GLN A 52 -16.39 -2.32 -2.50
N ILE A 53 -15.49 -1.35 -2.66
CA ILE A 53 -14.05 -1.63 -2.66
C ILE A 53 -13.49 -1.84 -1.25
N TRP A 54 -14.11 -1.26 -0.21
CA TRP A 54 -13.58 -1.31 1.16
C TRP A 54 -14.24 -2.32 2.10
N LEU A 55 -15.54 -2.61 1.95
CA LEU A 55 -16.28 -3.40 2.95
C LEU A 55 -16.67 -4.80 2.47
N TYR A 56 -16.39 -5.16 1.21
CA TYR A 56 -16.77 -6.46 0.65
C TYR A 56 -15.66 -7.52 0.79
N GLY A 57 -14.53 -7.15 1.38
CA GLY A 57 -13.38 -8.02 1.65
C GLY A 57 -12.59 -7.50 2.85
N ASP A 58 -11.50 -8.22 3.17
CA ASP A 58 -10.56 -7.93 4.25
C ASP A 58 -9.32 -7.18 3.78
#